data_AF-A0A974GXA4-F1
#
_entry.id   AF-A0A974GXA4-F1
#
_cell.length_a   1.000
_cell.length_b   1.000
_cell.length_c   1.000
_cell.angle_alpha   90.00
_cell.angle_beta   90.00
_cell.angle_gamma   90.00
#
_symmetry.space_group_name_H-M   'P 1'
#
loop_
_entity.id
_entity.type
_entity.pdbx_description
1 polymer ?
#
loop_
_entity_poly.entity_id
_entity_poly.type
_entity_poly.pdbx_seq_one_letter_code
_entity_poly.pdbx_strand_id
1 'polypeptide(L)'
;MMKIKIVLIISLLICFFSIQAYGATEEPVNADKLIDDLKSTYGIKVIIQDKDDNINYNDCLIVLDKGLSRFPDGLIKEITDYYAKKEISTNIIVNKTEKISDLFSEYVMSDSSANIYINTLLYRNSCVASEEGFIYETGHFIRDYIFEIYGYDKLKSEFEKLNSGYNYGTWAEGYENIFLNKHAAASFKEEVANLIWYTEIHPDKLRNISDGNFTIIHKKIEILSNAAEQSFSSVTKETNLWNEALPQKPDEWARETIEKMETASLIPEEYEGIYRAYITKKDFYNLTFSIIEKKIGKESFSNTFGIVEKEEYTSLDPLKGEAYVNIDVYDSDEDNYITRLEIAKFFGYVSNKLNKDISDYKIVEFDDISSVSESEKLFIYYVSSNGLLNGNGTSFKPFKNCTYQESYLMLMRLYNFL
;
A
#
# COMPACT_ATOMS: atom_id res chain seq x y z
N MET A 1 -15.37 2.32 39.11
CA MET A 1 -16.53 2.74 38.27
C MET A 1 -16.21 3.86 37.28
N MET A 2 -15.51 4.93 37.67
CA MET A 2 -15.17 6.04 36.74
C MET A 2 -14.16 5.64 35.64
N LYS A 3 -13.18 4.79 35.96
CA LYS A 3 -12.21 4.27 34.97
C LYS A 3 -12.85 3.37 33.90
N ILE A 4 -13.85 2.56 34.27
CA ILE A 4 -14.57 1.69 33.32
C ILE A 4 -15.46 2.52 32.38
N LYS A 5 -16.05 3.62 32.86
CA LYS A 5 -16.82 4.54 31.99
C LYS A 5 -15.93 5.29 30.99
N ILE A 6 -14.71 5.69 31.38
CA ILE A 6 -13.77 6.36 30.46
C ILE A 6 -13.26 5.38 29.39
N VAL A 7 -12.93 4.14 29.76
CA VAL A 7 -12.53 3.11 28.78
C VAL A 7 -13.68 2.76 27.84
N LEU A 8 -14.92 2.65 28.33
CA LEU A 8 -16.09 2.42 27.48
C LEU A 8 -16.41 3.61 26.57
N ILE A 9 -16.22 4.86 27.01
CA ILE A 9 -16.42 6.05 26.18
C ILE A 9 -15.32 6.15 25.12
N ILE A 10 -14.06 5.82 25.46
CA ILE A 10 -12.97 5.76 24.48
C ILE A 10 -13.24 4.63 23.47
N SER A 11 -13.61 3.42 23.90
CA SER A 11 -14.01 2.34 22.98
C SER A 11 -15.25 2.67 22.15
N LEU A 12 -16.27 3.35 22.71
CA LEU A 12 -17.46 3.75 21.96
C LEU A 12 -17.17 4.89 20.97
N LEU A 13 -16.27 5.83 21.29
CA LEU A 13 -15.82 6.84 20.33
C LEU A 13 -15.01 6.15 19.21
N ILE A 14 -14.14 5.20 19.56
CA ILE A 14 -13.37 4.40 18.59
C ILE A 14 -14.26 3.59 17.64
N CYS A 15 -15.44 3.11 18.08
CA CYS A 15 -16.38 2.40 17.19
C CYS A 15 -17.15 3.32 16.22
N PHE A 16 -17.09 4.65 16.37
CA PHE A 16 -17.77 5.61 15.47
C PHE A 16 -16.79 6.50 14.68
N PHE A 17 -15.49 6.44 14.96
CA PHE A 17 -14.46 7.20 14.26
C PHE A 17 -13.43 6.23 13.70
N SER A 18 -13.30 6.18 12.37
CA SER A 18 -12.15 5.59 11.68
C SER A 18 -10.89 6.22 12.28
N ILE A 19 -10.15 5.49 13.11
CA ILE A 19 -8.94 6.01 13.74
C ILE A 19 -7.89 6.16 12.64
N GLN A 20 -7.72 7.41 12.26
CA GLN A 20 -6.60 7.89 11.47
C GLN A 20 -5.27 7.52 12.17
N ALA A 21 -4.45 6.69 11.53
CA ALA A 21 -3.09 6.43 11.99
C ALA A 21 -2.18 7.64 11.68
N TYR A 22 -1.31 7.98 12.62
CA TYR A 22 -0.39 9.12 12.56
C TYR A 22 1.04 8.60 12.71
N GLY A 23 1.88 8.77 11.68
CA GLY A 23 3.30 8.36 11.69
C GLY A 23 4.25 9.56 11.87
N ALA A 24 5.36 9.36 12.58
CA ALA A 24 6.44 10.35 12.72
C ALA A 24 7.74 9.79 12.12
N THR A 25 8.57 10.65 11.51
CA THR A 25 9.83 10.27 10.87
C THR A 25 11.02 11.00 11.52
N GLU A 26 12.19 10.34 11.60
CA GLU A 26 13.40 10.90 12.22
C GLU A 26 14.37 11.56 11.22
N GLU A 27 14.12 11.51 9.91
CA GLU A 27 15.04 12.09 8.92
C GLU A 27 14.91 13.63 8.83
N PRO A 28 16.04 14.37 8.78
CA PRO A 28 16.03 15.81 8.55
C PRO A 28 15.72 16.11 7.08
N VAL A 29 14.45 16.01 6.71
CA VAL A 29 13.95 16.42 5.39
C VAL A 29 13.84 17.95 5.33
N ASN A 30 14.14 18.54 4.17
CA ASN A 30 13.93 19.98 3.96
C ASN A 30 12.49 20.22 3.50
N ALA A 31 11.65 20.79 4.38
CA ALA A 31 10.24 21.09 4.10
C ALA A 31 10.02 21.90 2.81
N ASP A 32 10.84 22.93 2.56
CA ASP A 32 10.69 23.78 1.38
C ASP A 32 10.99 22.99 0.10
N LYS A 33 12.00 22.11 0.15
CA LYS A 33 12.29 21.19 -0.96
C LYS A 33 11.12 20.25 -1.22
N LEU A 34 10.52 19.67 -0.18
CA LEU A 34 9.39 18.75 -0.36
C LEU A 34 8.15 19.45 -0.93
N ILE A 35 7.90 20.70 -0.53
CA ILE A 35 6.83 21.52 -1.12
C ILE A 35 7.09 21.79 -2.61
N ASP A 36 8.32 22.10 -2.99
CA ASP A 36 8.71 22.30 -4.39
C ASP A 36 8.62 20.99 -5.20
N ASP A 37 9.01 19.86 -4.62
CA ASP A 37 8.90 18.53 -5.22
C ASP A 37 7.41 18.18 -5.44
N LEU A 38 6.54 18.35 -4.43
CA LEU A 38 5.09 18.13 -4.56
C LEU A 38 4.47 18.99 -5.67
N LYS A 39 4.89 20.25 -5.79
CA LYS A 39 4.42 21.17 -6.82
C LYS A 39 4.91 20.76 -8.21
N SER A 40 6.19 20.42 -8.35
CA SER A 40 6.77 20.09 -9.64
C SER A 40 6.33 18.73 -10.16
N THR A 41 6.25 17.72 -9.29
CA THR A 41 5.84 16.34 -9.61
C THR A 41 4.33 16.23 -9.86
N TYR A 42 3.50 16.81 -8.98
CA TYR A 42 2.05 16.61 -9.02
C TYR A 42 1.26 17.83 -9.51
N GLY A 43 1.89 18.99 -9.64
CA GLY A 43 1.20 20.24 -9.99
C GLY A 43 0.34 20.80 -8.85
N ILE A 44 0.55 20.34 -7.62
CA ILE A 44 -0.25 20.73 -6.44
C ILE A 44 0.47 21.82 -5.66
N LYS A 45 -0.26 22.89 -5.30
CA LYS A 45 0.26 23.90 -4.40
C LYS A 45 -0.04 23.52 -2.94
N VAL A 46 1.00 23.37 -2.12
CA VAL A 46 0.82 23.21 -0.67
C VAL A 46 0.72 24.58 0.00
N ILE A 47 -0.30 24.78 0.83
CA ILE A 47 -0.55 26.00 1.60
C ILE A 47 -0.64 25.61 3.07
N ILE A 48 0.38 25.96 3.85
CA ILE A 48 0.36 25.79 5.31
C ILE A 48 -0.29 27.04 5.92
N GLN A 49 -1.50 26.88 6.47
CA GLN A 49 -2.16 27.96 7.18
C GLN A 49 -1.47 28.23 8.51
N ASP A 50 -1.31 29.52 8.85
CA ASP A 50 -0.69 29.98 10.08
C ASP A 50 0.69 29.32 10.34
N LYS A 51 1.53 29.24 9.29
CA LYS A 51 2.88 28.67 9.35
C LYS A 51 3.66 29.26 10.53
N ASP A 52 4.03 28.41 11.47
CA ASP A 52 4.88 28.73 12.61
C ASP A 52 6.27 28.13 12.38
N ASP A 53 7.29 28.98 12.33
CA ASP A 53 8.68 28.57 12.09
C ASP A 53 9.24 27.63 13.18
N ASN A 54 8.56 27.51 14.32
CA ASN A 54 8.93 26.60 15.40
C ASN A 54 8.29 25.20 15.27
N ILE A 55 7.39 24.99 14.30
CA ILE A 55 6.71 23.72 14.07
C ILE A 55 7.39 22.98 12.91
N ASN A 56 7.70 21.71 13.14
CA ASN A 56 8.17 20.83 12.09
C ASN A 56 6.98 20.25 11.30
N TYR A 57 6.90 20.58 10.01
CA TYR A 57 5.87 20.07 9.09
C TYR A 57 6.33 18.87 8.26
N ASN A 58 7.57 18.40 8.43
CA ASN A 58 8.13 17.32 7.61
C ASN A 58 7.26 16.06 7.63
N ASP A 59 6.84 15.61 8.82
CA ASP A 59 6.02 14.40 8.95
C ASP A 59 4.73 14.52 8.14
N CYS A 60 4.01 15.64 8.28
CA CYS A 60 2.83 15.93 7.48
C CYS A 60 3.15 15.93 5.97
N LEU A 61 4.19 16.63 5.54
CA LEU A 61 4.54 16.72 4.12
C LEU A 61 4.94 15.36 3.55
N ILE A 62 5.64 14.53 4.31
CA ILE A 62 6.01 13.16 3.93
C ILE A 62 4.76 12.29 3.76
N VAL A 63 3.76 12.41 4.65
CA VAL A 63 2.47 11.73 4.49
C VAL A 63 1.77 12.14 3.19
N LEU A 64 1.82 13.44 2.84
CA LEU A 64 1.23 13.91 1.58
C LEU A 64 1.95 13.32 0.36
N ASP A 65 3.28 13.36 0.36
CA ASP A 65 4.08 12.84 -0.76
C ASP A 65 3.88 11.33 -0.92
N LYS A 66 4.00 10.57 0.18
CA LYS A 66 3.73 9.13 0.21
C LYS A 66 2.33 8.81 -0.31
N GLY A 67 1.32 9.54 0.19
CA GLY A 67 -0.06 9.30 -0.23
C GLY A 67 -0.28 9.53 -1.73
N LEU A 68 0.30 10.59 -2.31
CA LEU A 68 0.18 10.84 -3.75
C LEU A 68 0.98 9.84 -4.59
N SER A 69 2.12 9.36 -4.08
CA SER A 69 2.98 8.39 -4.75
C SER A 69 2.39 6.98 -4.87
N ARG A 70 1.29 6.70 -4.15
CA ARG A 70 0.54 5.44 -4.28
C ARG A 70 -0.12 5.30 -5.66
N PHE A 71 -0.44 6.43 -6.30
CA PHE A 71 -1.06 6.43 -7.61
C PHE A 71 -0.01 6.33 -8.73
N PRO A 72 -0.35 5.74 -9.89
CA PRO A 72 0.55 5.65 -11.04
C PRO A 72 1.17 6.99 -11.43
N ASP A 73 2.45 6.96 -11.77
CA ASP A 73 3.20 8.14 -12.19
C ASP A 73 2.44 8.98 -13.22
N GLY A 74 2.29 10.28 -12.92
CA GLY A 74 1.61 11.23 -13.78
C GLY A 74 0.09 11.27 -13.66
N LEU A 75 -0.57 10.32 -12.98
CA LEU A 75 -2.04 10.33 -12.77
C LEU A 75 -2.49 11.63 -12.10
N ILE A 76 -1.93 11.96 -10.94
CA ILE A 76 -2.29 13.19 -10.22
C ILE A 76 -1.96 14.43 -11.05
N LYS A 77 -0.82 14.43 -11.75
CA LYS A 77 -0.38 15.54 -12.60
C LYS A 77 -1.34 15.78 -13.77
N GLU A 78 -1.89 14.73 -14.35
CA GLU A 78 -2.89 14.82 -15.42
C GLU A 78 -4.15 15.53 -14.95
N ILE A 79 -4.62 15.22 -13.74
CA ILE A 79 -5.79 15.88 -13.12
C ILE A 79 -5.49 17.37 -12.89
N THR A 80 -4.33 17.70 -12.31
CA THR A 80 -3.97 19.10 -12.05
C THR A 80 -3.78 19.90 -13.33
N ASP A 81 -3.23 19.30 -14.39
CA ASP A 81 -3.12 19.94 -15.71
C ASP A 81 -4.48 20.16 -16.37
N TYR A 82 -5.41 19.22 -16.20
CA TYR A 82 -6.79 19.39 -16.67
C TYR A 82 -7.48 20.57 -15.99
N TYR A 83 -7.38 20.67 -14.66
CA TYR A 83 -7.96 21.77 -13.91
C TYR A 83 -7.25 23.10 -14.18
N ALA A 84 -5.92 23.11 -14.32
CA ALA A 84 -5.17 24.30 -14.66
C ALA A 84 -5.59 24.88 -16.02
N LYS A 85 -5.88 24.05 -17.03
CA LYS A 85 -6.43 24.48 -18.34
C LYS A 85 -7.82 25.12 -18.22
N LYS A 86 -8.57 24.79 -17.16
CA LYS A 86 -9.85 25.41 -16.82
C LYS A 86 -9.70 26.59 -15.86
N GLU A 87 -8.47 27.06 -15.61
CA GLU A 87 -8.16 28.13 -14.65
C GLU A 87 -8.54 27.77 -13.19
N ILE A 88 -8.63 26.48 -12.88
CA ILE A 88 -8.91 25.96 -11.54
C ILE A 88 -7.58 25.59 -10.88
N SER A 89 -7.28 26.22 -9.75
CA SER A 89 -6.07 25.91 -8.97
C SER A 89 -6.25 24.64 -8.12
N THR A 90 -5.26 23.75 -8.10
CA THR A 90 -5.27 22.59 -7.19
C THR A 90 -4.36 22.85 -5.99
N ASN A 91 -4.93 22.78 -4.79
CA ASN A 91 -4.22 23.08 -3.55
C ASN A 91 -4.41 21.98 -2.50
N ILE A 92 -3.35 21.68 -1.75
CA ILE A 92 -3.46 21.02 -0.45
C ILE A 92 -3.30 22.09 0.63
N ILE A 93 -4.30 22.23 1.49
CA ILE A 93 -4.35 23.25 2.54
C ILE A 93 -4.16 22.55 3.87
N VAL A 94 -2.99 22.74 4.48
CA VAL A 94 -2.63 22.15 5.77
C VAL A 94 -3.03 23.13 6.87
N ASN A 95 -3.98 22.70 7.69
CA ASN A 95 -4.52 23.43 8.82
C ASN A 95 -4.03 22.79 10.12
N LYS A 96 -3.70 23.62 11.10
CA LYS A 96 -3.36 23.17 12.46
C LYS A 96 -4.62 23.15 13.30
N THR A 97 -4.86 22.07 14.04
CA THR A 97 -5.87 22.01 15.08
C THR A 97 -5.31 21.46 16.40
N GLU A 98 -5.85 21.97 17.50
CA GLU A 98 -5.60 21.45 18.85
C GLU A 98 -6.72 20.50 19.32
N LYS A 99 -7.80 20.38 18.55
CA LYS A 99 -8.97 19.57 18.89
C LYS A 99 -9.07 18.37 17.98
N ILE A 100 -9.14 17.19 18.61
CA ILE A 100 -9.34 15.92 17.92
C ILE A 100 -10.63 15.92 17.09
N SER A 101 -11.69 16.59 17.57
CA SER A 101 -12.97 16.71 16.85
C SER A 101 -12.86 17.45 15.52
N ASP A 102 -11.76 18.14 15.26
CA ASP A 102 -11.59 19.00 14.09
C ASP A 102 -10.53 18.40 13.14
N LEU A 103 -10.13 17.13 13.33
CA LEU A 103 -9.15 16.41 12.50
C LEU A 103 -9.73 15.88 11.17
N PHE A 104 -11.00 16.18 10.88
CA PHE A 104 -11.63 15.77 9.63
C PHE A 104 -10.97 16.50 8.47
N SER A 105 -10.49 15.74 7.49
CA SER A 105 -10.07 16.29 6.21
C SER A 105 -11.30 16.53 5.34
N GLU A 106 -11.18 17.40 4.34
CA GLU A 106 -12.29 17.70 3.43
C GLU A 106 -11.76 18.07 2.04
N TYR A 107 -12.38 17.52 1.01
CA TYR A 107 -12.22 17.95 -0.37
C TYR A 107 -13.34 18.91 -0.78
N VAL A 108 -12.95 20.11 -1.24
CA VAL A 108 -13.88 21.14 -1.71
C VAL A 108 -13.53 21.56 -3.14
N MET A 109 -14.46 21.32 -4.05
CA MET A 109 -14.40 21.80 -5.43
C MET A 109 -15.22 23.08 -5.60
N SER A 110 -14.64 24.05 -6.30
CA SER A 110 -15.25 25.35 -6.61
C SER A 110 -14.88 25.79 -8.03
N ASP A 111 -15.47 26.88 -8.50
CA ASP A 111 -15.23 27.41 -9.85
C ASP A 111 -13.78 27.85 -10.09
N SER A 112 -12.99 28.10 -9.04
CA SER A 112 -11.61 28.60 -9.14
C SER A 112 -10.57 27.74 -8.42
N SER A 113 -11.01 26.76 -7.62
CA SER A 113 -10.08 25.89 -6.89
C SER A 113 -10.64 24.51 -6.58
N ALA A 114 -9.75 23.53 -6.62
CA ALA A 114 -9.91 22.21 -6.04
C ALA A 114 -9.00 22.13 -4.80
N ASN A 115 -9.59 22.19 -3.60
CA ASN A 115 -8.85 22.25 -2.34
C ASN A 115 -9.01 20.95 -1.56
N ILE A 116 -7.90 20.35 -1.16
CA ILE A 116 -7.86 19.24 -0.21
C ILE A 116 -7.39 19.82 1.13
N TYR A 117 -8.31 19.93 2.09
CA TYR A 117 -8.03 20.41 3.43
C TYR A 117 -7.58 19.26 4.32
N ILE A 118 -6.40 19.40 4.91
CA ILE A 118 -5.83 18.43 5.84
C ILE A 118 -5.65 19.10 7.19
N ASN A 119 -6.42 18.62 8.16
CA ASN A 119 -6.29 19.05 9.54
C ASN A 119 -5.25 18.18 10.24
N THR A 120 -4.32 18.84 10.92
CA THR A 120 -3.16 18.20 11.55
C THR A 120 -3.17 18.43 13.05
N LEU A 121 -2.80 17.40 13.80
CA LEU A 121 -2.65 17.50 15.25
C LEU A 121 -1.22 17.95 15.59
N LEU A 122 -1.10 18.93 16.47
CA LEU A 122 0.19 19.30 17.03
C LEU A 122 0.60 18.29 18.11
N TYR A 123 1.70 17.57 17.90
CA TYR A 123 2.27 16.66 18.89
C TYR A 123 3.77 16.95 19.08
N ARG A 124 4.17 17.39 20.27
CA ARG A 124 5.58 17.64 20.63
C ARG A 124 6.38 18.47 19.59
N ASN A 125 5.76 19.54 19.06
CA ASN A 125 6.30 20.42 18.00
C ASN A 125 6.43 19.79 16.60
N SER A 126 5.91 18.57 16.38
CA SER A 126 5.67 18.05 15.05
C SER A 126 4.18 18.11 14.69
N CYS A 127 3.93 18.27 13.39
CA CYS A 127 2.61 18.32 12.78
C CYS A 127 2.37 16.98 12.08
N VAL A 128 1.40 16.21 12.55
CA VAL A 128 1.10 14.88 11.99
C VAL A 128 -0.24 14.91 11.26
N ALA A 129 -0.24 14.37 10.04
CA ALA A 129 -1.42 14.22 9.20
C ALA A 129 -1.87 12.76 9.15
N SER A 130 -3.17 12.55 8.93
CA SER A 130 -3.70 11.22 8.65
C SER A 130 -3.45 10.83 7.21
N GLU A 131 -2.74 9.74 6.99
CA GLU A 131 -2.64 9.16 5.66
C GLU A 131 -4.02 8.70 5.13
N GLU A 132 -4.79 7.99 5.95
CA GLU A 132 -6.13 7.54 5.55
C GLU A 132 -7.07 8.68 5.19
N GLY A 133 -7.13 9.73 6.02
CA GLY A 133 -7.93 10.91 5.74
C GLY A 133 -7.47 11.62 4.46
N PHE A 134 -6.16 11.75 4.26
CA PHE A 134 -5.62 12.37 3.05
C PHE A 134 -5.95 11.57 1.78
N ILE A 135 -5.77 10.25 1.79
CA ILE A 135 -6.10 9.41 0.64
C ILE A 135 -7.60 9.40 0.38
N TYR A 136 -8.42 9.41 1.43
CA TYR A 136 -9.87 9.51 1.29
C TYR A 136 -10.29 10.76 0.50
N GLU A 137 -9.79 11.94 0.90
CA GLU A 137 -10.07 13.19 0.19
C GLU A 137 -9.45 13.25 -1.19
N THR A 138 -8.28 12.62 -1.38
CA THR A 138 -7.67 12.45 -2.70
C THR A 138 -8.55 11.56 -3.59
N GLY A 139 -9.23 10.56 -3.03
CA GLY A 139 -10.23 9.75 -3.72
C GLY A 139 -11.40 10.58 -4.24
N HIS A 140 -11.86 11.59 -3.49
CA HIS A 140 -12.86 12.54 -3.98
C HIS A 140 -12.34 13.37 -5.16
N PHE A 141 -11.10 13.84 -5.10
CA PHE A 141 -10.44 14.59 -6.17
C PHE A 141 -10.30 13.77 -7.46
N ILE A 142 -9.84 12.52 -7.37
CA ILE A 142 -9.72 11.59 -8.50
C ILE A 142 -11.09 11.25 -9.08
N ARG A 143 -12.08 10.98 -8.22
CA ARG A 143 -13.46 10.69 -8.62
C ARG A 143 -14.03 11.81 -9.49
N ASP A 144 -13.88 13.06 -9.09
CA ASP A 144 -14.45 14.19 -9.84
C ASP A 144 -13.85 14.29 -11.24
N TYR A 145 -12.56 14.00 -11.40
CA TYR A 145 -11.95 13.88 -12.73
C TYR A 145 -12.53 12.72 -13.54
N ILE A 146 -12.65 11.52 -12.96
CA ILE A 146 -13.26 10.36 -13.65
C ILE A 146 -14.69 10.68 -14.09
N PHE A 147 -15.48 11.36 -13.25
CA PHE A 147 -16.84 11.76 -13.60
C PHE A 147 -16.89 12.73 -14.79
N GLU A 148 -15.93 13.65 -14.87
CA GLU A 148 -15.83 14.60 -15.98
C GLU A 148 -15.42 13.91 -17.29
N ILE A 149 -14.50 12.94 -17.25
CA ILE A 149 -13.94 12.31 -18.45
C ILE A 149 -14.75 11.08 -18.90
N TYR A 150 -15.02 10.13 -18.00
CA TYR A 150 -15.77 8.90 -18.32
C TYR A 150 -17.29 9.13 -18.35
N GLY A 151 -17.77 10.09 -17.55
CA GLY A 151 -19.18 10.46 -17.44
C GLY A 151 -19.85 9.90 -16.19
N TYR A 152 -20.31 10.79 -15.32
CA TYR A 152 -21.04 10.49 -14.09
C TYR A 152 -22.22 9.52 -14.29
N ASP A 153 -23.15 9.85 -15.20
CA ASP A 153 -24.36 9.04 -15.40
C ASP A 153 -24.06 7.64 -15.93
N LYS A 154 -23.01 7.52 -16.76
CA LYS A 154 -22.55 6.25 -17.30
C LYS A 154 -22.04 5.34 -16.18
N LEU A 155 -21.11 5.83 -15.36
CA LEU A 155 -20.55 5.06 -14.25
C LEU A 155 -21.62 4.73 -13.19
N LYS A 156 -22.47 5.70 -12.87
CA LYS A 156 -23.59 5.51 -11.92
C LYS A 156 -24.54 4.42 -12.39
N SER A 157 -24.88 4.40 -13.68
CA SER A 157 -25.72 3.36 -14.28
C SER A 157 -25.12 1.96 -14.13
N GLU A 158 -23.80 1.83 -14.27
CA GLU A 158 -23.10 0.54 -14.12
C GLU A 158 -23.12 0.06 -12.67
N PHE A 159 -22.93 0.96 -11.71
CA PHE A 159 -23.00 0.66 -10.27
C PHE A 159 -24.42 0.32 -9.81
N GLU A 160 -25.42 1.09 -10.23
CA GLU A 160 -26.82 0.86 -9.85
C GLU A 160 -27.35 -0.51 -10.32
N LYS A 161 -26.86 -1.03 -11.46
CA LYS A 161 -27.16 -2.41 -11.91
C LYS A 161 -26.67 -3.47 -10.92
N LEU A 162 -25.58 -3.21 -10.21
CA LEU A 162 -25.02 -4.12 -9.22
C LEU A 162 -25.67 -3.98 -7.85
N ASN A 163 -26.31 -2.85 -7.56
CA ASN A 163 -26.92 -2.58 -6.27
C ASN A 163 -28.13 -3.46 -5.96
N SER A 164 -28.63 -4.31 -6.87
CA SER A 164 -29.63 -5.36 -6.58
C SER A 164 -30.88 -4.89 -5.80
N GLY A 165 -31.32 -3.64 -6.01
CA GLY A 165 -32.47 -3.04 -5.33
C GLY A 165 -32.15 -2.27 -4.04
N TYR A 166 -30.89 -2.29 -3.59
CA TYR A 166 -30.39 -1.45 -2.52
C TYR A 166 -30.18 0.00 -3.00
N ASN A 167 -30.58 0.97 -2.19
CA ASN A 167 -30.62 2.39 -2.55
C ASN A 167 -29.63 3.20 -1.72
N TYR A 168 -28.97 4.16 -2.38
CA TYR A 168 -28.17 5.17 -1.69
C TYR A 168 -28.99 5.97 -0.67
N GLY A 169 -28.33 6.44 0.38
CA GLY A 169 -28.93 7.25 1.46
C GLY A 169 -29.63 6.43 2.54
N THR A 170 -29.57 5.09 2.47
CA THR A 170 -30.15 4.19 3.47
C THR A 170 -29.13 3.14 3.91
N TRP A 171 -29.40 2.47 5.04
CA TRP A 171 -28.59 1.35 5.53
C TRP A 171 -29.50 0.33 6.18
N ALA A 172 -29.48 -0.90 5.66
CA ALA A 172 -30.26 -2.02 6.18
C ALA A 172 -29.45 -3.32 6.12
N GLU A 173 -30.05 -4.41 6.60
CA GLU A 173 -29.46 -5.74 6.52
C GLU A 173 -29.13 -6.13 5.06
N GLY A 174 -27.93 -6.66 4.84
CA GLY A 174 -27.43 -7.08 3.53
C GLY A 174 -26.71 -5.98 2.75
N TYR A 175 -26.72 -4.72 3.18
CA TYR A 175 -25.99 -3.63 2.53
C TYR A 175 -24.48 -3.87 2.52
N GLU A 176 -23.96 -4.54 3.55
CA GLU A 176 -22.55 -4.92 3.69
C GLU A 176 -22.04 -5.83 2.56
N ASN A 177 -22.95 -6.52 1.83
CA ASN A 177 -22.58 -7.33 0.67
C ASN A 177 -22.46 -6.51 -0.63
N ILE A 178 -22.88 -5.24 -0.60
CA ILE A 178 -23.06 -4.38 -1.77
C ILE A 178 -22.19 -3.13 -1.66
N PHE A 179 -22.09 -2.56 -0.47
CA PHE A 179 -21.34 -1.35 -0.17
C PHE A 179 -20.26 -1.68 0.87
N LEU A 180 -19.09 -1.06 0.73
CA LEU A 180 -17.97 -1.26 1.66
C LEU A 180 -18.35 -0.96 3.11
N ASN A 181 -19.08 0.13 3.31
CA ASN A 181 -19.47 0.60 4.63
C ASN A 181 -20.70 1.53 4.50
N LYS A 182 -21.20 1.99 5.64
CA LYS A 182 -22.34 2.91 5.70
C LYS A 182 -22.09 4.24 5.01
N HIS A 183 -20.85 4.71 4.97
CA HIS A 183 -20.47 5.95 4.29
C HIS A 183 -20.59 5.80 2.77
N ALA A 184 -20.07 4.70 2.21
CA ALA A 184 -20.22 4.35 0.80
C ALA A 184 -21.70 4.25 0.40
N ALA A 185 -22.57 3.73 1.27
CA ALA A 185 -24.00 3.68 1.01
C ALA A 185 -24.71 5.05 1.08
N ALA A 186 -24.07 6.10 1.60
CA ALA A 186 -24.70 7.42 1.74
C ALA A 186 -24.99 8.07 0.38
N SER A 187 -24.07 7.95 -0.58
CA SER A 187 -24.28 8.41 -1.96
C SER A 187 -23.35 7.70 -2.94
N PHE A 188 -23.70 7.70 -4.23
CA PHE A 188 -22.82 7.19 -5.28
C PHE A 188 -21.45 7.90 -5.30
N LYS A 189 -21.44 9.20 -5.00
CA LYS A 189 -20.21 9.99 -4.89
C LYS A 189 -19.30 9.50 -3.76
N GLU A 190 -19.89 9.12 -2.63
CA GLU A 190 -19.17 8.56 -1.49
C GLU A 190 -18.70 7.15 -1.76
N GLU A 191 -19.50 6.33 -2.45
CA GLU A 191 -19.11 4.98 -2.81
C GLU A 191 -17.85 4.95 -3.67
N VAL A 192 -17.79 5.77 -4.72
CA VAL A 192 -16.62 5.80 -5.61
C VAL A 192 -15.37 6.25 -4.85
N ALA A 193 -15.47 7.30 -4.02
CA ALA A 193 -14.34 7.77 -3.23
C ALA A 193 -13.89 6.75 -2.18
N ASN A 194 -14.84 6.06 -1.52
CA ASN A 194 -14.54 4.98 -0.58
C ASN A 194 -13.84 3.80 -1.29
N LEU A 195 -14.28 3.43 -2.50
CA LEU A 195 -13.61 2.38 -3.26
C LEU A 195 -12.17 2.78 -3.58
N ILE A 196 -11.93 3.97 -4.12
CA ILE A 196 -10.56 4.46 -4.41
C ILE A 196 -9.72 4.43 -3.14
N TRP A 197 -10.24 4.96 -2.03
CA TRP A 197 -9.53 4.99 -0.76
C TRP A 197 -9.15 3.59 -0.25
N TYR A 198 -10.12 2.67 -0.16
CA TYR A 198 -9.86 1.34 0.36
C TYR A 198 -8.97 0.53 -0.59
N THR A 199 -9.06 0.71 -1.91
CA THR A 199 -8.17 0.02 -2.85
C THR A 199 -6.72 0.46 -2.74
N GLU A 200 -6.45 1.67 -2.24
CA GLU A 200 -5.10 2.21 -2.08
C GLU A 200 -4.49 1.94 -0.70
N ILE A 201 -5.30 1.97 0.36
CA ILE A 201 -4.82 1.77 1.74
C ILE A 201 -4.96 0.32 2.20
N HIS A 202 -6.05 -0.36 1.83
CA HIS A 202 -6.40 -1.71 2.34
C HIS A 202 -6.74 -2.70 1.21
N PRO A 203 -5.90 -2.85 0.16
CA PRO A 203 -6.19 -3.75 -0.95
C PRO A 203 -6.32 -5.22 -0.50
N ASP A 204 -5.57 -5.63 0.53
CA ASP A 204 -5.63 -6.95 1.15
C ASP A 204 -7.00 -7.26 1.76
N LYS A 205 -7.56 -6.32 2.52
CA LYS A 205 -8.85 -6.50 3.18
C LYS A 205 -9.98 -6.58 2.16
N LEU A 206 -9.91 -5.77 1.10
CA LEU A 206 -10.85 -5.85 0.00
C LEU A 206 -10.77 -7.21 -0.68
N ARG A 207 -9.58 -7.60 -1.12
CA ARG A 207 -9.33 -8.87 -1.80
C ARG A 207 -9.88 -10.06 -1.02
N ASN A 208 -9.78 -10.02 0.31
CA ASN A 208 -10.17 -11.11 1.20
C ASN A 208 -11.56 -10.94 1.85
N ILE A 209 -12.37 -9.93 1.47
CA ILE A 209 -13.65 -9.59 2.13
C ILE A 209 -14.69 -10.74 2.19
N SER A 210 -14.54 -11.77 1.36
CA SER A 210 -15.40 -12.96 1.33
C SER A 210 -14.55 -14.24 1.24
N ASP A 211 -13.51 -14.35 2.06
CA ASP A 211 -12.56 -15.48 2.06
C ASP A 211 -11.93 -15.67 0.67
N GLY A 212 -11.53 -14.56 0.05
CA GLY A 212 -10.98 -14.54 -1.31
C GLY A 212 -11.98 -14.87 -2.43
N ASN A 213 -13.29 -14.94 -2.14
CA ASN A 213 -14.30 -15.11 -3.19
C ASN A 213 -14.64 -13.78 -3.87
N PHE A 214 -14.96 -13.86 -5.16
CA PHE A 214 -15.36 -12.71 -5.95
C PHE A 214 -16.76 -12.22 -5.58
N THR A 215 -16.92 -10.92 -5.31
CA THR A 215 -18.15 -10.32 -4.75
C THR A 215 -18.67 -9.19 -5.65
N ILE A 216 -19.78 -8.56 -5.26
CA ILE A 216 -20.30 -7.36 -5.93
C ILE A 216 -19.35 -6.17 -5.76
N ILE A 217 -18.69 -6.04 -4.60
CA ILE A 217 -17.69 -5.00 -4.34
C ILE A 217 -16.52 -5.14 -5.33
N HIS A 218 -16.03 -6.38 -5.55
CA HIS A 218 -14.99 -6.65 -6.54
C HIS A 218 -15.41 -6.27 -7.97
N LYS A 219 -16.66 -6.55 -8.37
CA LYS A 219 -17.19 -6.10 -9.67
C LYS A 219 -17.19 -4.58 -9.81
N LYS A 220 -17.50 -3.84 -8.74
CA LYS A 220 -17.47 -2.38 -8.74
C LYS A 220 -16.06 -1.84 -8.88
N ILE A 221 -15.08 -2.47 -8.24
CA ILE A 221 -13.65 -2.15 -8.40
C ILE A 221 -13.22 -2.39 -9.86
N GLU A 222 -13.60 -3.51 -10.48
CA GLU A 222 -13.31 -3.76 -11.91
C GLU A 222 -13.91 -2.67 -12.81
N ILE A 223 -15.17 -2.28 -12.58
CA ILE A 223 -15.82 -1.21 -13.36
C ILE A 223 -15.06 0.11 -13.18
N LEU A 224 -14.69 0.43 -11.95
CA LEU A 224 -13.98 1.66 -11.61
C LEU A 224 -12.55 1.68 -12.21
N SER A 225 -11.82 0.58 -12.16
CA SER A 225 -10.50 0.42 -12.80
C SER A 225 -10.60 0.58 -14.33
N ASN A 226 -11.61 -0.04 -14.96
CA ASN A 226 -11.87 0.15 -16.39
C ASN A 226 -12.26 1.60 -16.76
N ALA A 227 -12.97 2.30 -15.87
CA ALA A 227 -13.28 3.71 -16.05
C ALA A 227 -12.01 4.57 -15.93
N ALA A 228 -11.09 4.24 -15.02
CA ALA A 228 -9.80 4.89 -14.89
C ALA A 228 -8.90 4.67 -16.12
N GLU A 229 -8.77 3.42 -16.63
CA GLU A 229 -8.01 3.13 -17.86
C GLU A 229 -8.53 3.95 -19.07
N GLN A 230 -9.83 4.25 -19.10
CA GLN A 230 -10.43 5.09 -20.14
C GLN A 230 -10.33 6.60 -19.87
N SER A 231 -10.11 7.00 -18.61
CA SER A 231 -10.06 8.40 -18.21
C SER A 231 -8.66 8.98 -18.20
N PHE A 232 -7.65 8.15 -17.96
CA PHE A 232 -6.26 8.57 -17.77
C PHE A 232 -5.35 8.06 -18.87
N SER A 233 -4.42 8.90 -19.32
CA SER A 233 -3.36 8.48 -20.24
C SER A 233 -2.20 7.80 -19.51
N SER A 234 -2.00 8.11 -18.23
CA SER A 234 -1.00 7.47 -17.37
C SER A 234 -1.40 6.10 -16.86
N VAL A 235 -2.69 5.75 -16.90
CA VAL A 235 -3.18 4.43 -16.47
C VAL A 235 -3.23 3.51 -17.67
N THR A 236 -2.46 2.44 -17.60
CA THR A 236 -2.44 1.38 -18.61
C THR A 236 -2.77 0.04 -17.98
N LYS A 237 -2.99 -0.99 -18.79
CA LYS A 237 -3.10 -2.37 -18.30
C LYS A 237 -1.90 -2.81 -17.46
N GLU A 238 -0.72 -2.26 -17.72
CA GLU A 238 0.49 -2.57 -16.97
C GLU A 238 0.54 -1.87 -15.60
N THR A 239 -0.09 -0.69 -15.47
CA THR A 239 -0.19 0.01 -14.17
C THR A 239 -1.09 -0.73 -13.18
N ASN A 240 -2.02 -1.55 -13.68
CA ASN A 240 -2.84 -2.44 -12.87
C ASN A 240 -3.58 -1.73 -11.72
N LEU A 241 -3.95 -0.45 -11.91
CA LEU A 241 -4.55 0.40 -10.88
C LEU A 241 -5.78 -0.27 -10.24
N TRP A 242 -5.71 -0.44 -8.91
CA TRP A 242 -6.70 -1.08 -8.03
C TRP A 242 -6.94 -2.58 -8.23
N ASN A 243 -6.29 -3.24 -9.19
CA ASN A 243 -6.49 -4.67 -9.42
C ASN A 243 -5.86 -5.54 -8.33
N GLU A 244 -4.98 -4.99 -7.50
CA GLU A 244 -4.44 -5.69 -6.32
C GLU A 244 -5.50 -6.01 -5.26
N ALA A 245 -6.58 -5.23 -5.24
CA ALA A 245 -7.74 -5.42 -4.39
C ALA A 245 -8.71 -6.49 -4.91
N LEU A 246 -8.45 -7.08 -6.09
CA LEU A 246 -9.27 -8.16 -6.63
C LEU A 246 -8.76 -9.52 -6.17
N PRO A 247 -9.65 -10.50 -5.92
CA PRO A 247 -9.26 -11.88 -5.64
C PRO A 247 -8.37 -12.45 -6.72
N GLN A 248 -7.21 -12.95 -6.33
CA GLN A 248 -6.28 -13.61 -7.23
C GLN A 248 -6.24 -15.11 -6.93
N LYS A 249 -5.79 -15.87 -7.92
CA LYS A 249 -5.44 -17.28 -7.75
C LYS A 249 -3.99 -17.48 -8.17
N PRO A 250 -3.26 -18.38 -7.51
CA PRO A 250 -1.91 -18.69 -7.93
C PRO A 250 -1.95 -19.29 -9.33
N ASP A 251 -0.93 -18.99 -10.13
CA ASP A 251 -0.78 -19.68 -11.41
C ASP A 251 -0.52 -21.18 -11.17
N GLU A 252 -0.92 -22.02 -12.13
CA GLU A 252 -0.87 -23.49 -11.96
C GLU A 252 0.53 -24.01 -11.60
N TRP A 253 1.59 -23.35 -12.08
CA TRP A 253 2.97 -23.71 -11.79
C TRP A 253 3.41 -23.37 -10.35
N ALA A 254 2.73 -22.42 -9.69
CA ALA A 254 3.03 -21.98 -8.33
C ALA A 254 2.12 -22.65 -7.28
N ARG A 255 0.95 -23.13 -7.70
CA ARG A 255 -0.14 -23.63 -6.85
C ARG A 255 0.31 -24.61 -5.78
N GLU A 256 1.01 -25.70 -6.15
CA GLU A 256 1.45 -26.72 -5.18
C GLU A 256 2.41 -26.14 -4.11
N THR A 257 3.27 -25.19 -4.50
CA THR A 257 4.21 -24.57 -3.55
C THR A 257 3.49 -23.64 -2.59
N ILE A 258 2.54 -22.86 -3.09
CA ILE A 258 1.75 -21.94 -2.30
C ILE A 258 0.85 -22.72 -1.32
N GLU A 259 0.15 -23.77 -1.77
CA GLU A 259 -0.65 -24.66 -0.90
C GLU A 259 0.21 -25.25 0.25
N LYS A 260 1.47 -25.62 -0.01
CA LYS A 260 2.41 -26.08 1.02
C LYS A 260 2.77 -24.98 2.00
N MET A 261 3.02 -23.76 1.51
CA MET A 261 3.34 -22.62 2.38
C MET A 261 2.16 -22.20 3.25
N GLU A 262 0.94 -22.17 2.70
CA GLU A 262 -0.30 -21.91 3.44
C GLU A 262 -0.52 -22.96 4.52
N THR A 263 -0.38 -24.25 4.19
CA THR A 263 -0.50 -25.36 5.15
C THR A 263 0.52 -25.26 6.28
N ALA A 264 1.72 -24.77 5.97
CA ALA A 264 2.78 -24.53 6.96
C ALA A 264 2.66 -23.16 7.64
N SER A 265 1.62 -22.37 7.34
CA SER A 265 1.41 -20.97 7.76
C SER A 265 2.67 -20.09 7.60
N LEU A 266 3.33 -20.23 6.44
CA LEU A 266 4.53 -19.48 6.06
C LEU A 266 4.20 -18.18 5.31
N ILE A 267 2.95 -18.02 4.86
CA ILE A 267 2.43 -16.79 4.27
C ILE A 267 1.62 -16.08 5.37
N PRO A 268 2.06 -14.90 5.83
CA PRO A 268 1.28 -14.04 6.72
C PRO A 268 -0.06 -13.62 6.08
N GLU A 269 -1.07 -13.36 6.92
CA GLU A 269 -2.44 -13.04 6.51
C GLU A 269 -2.51 -11.84 5.57
N GLU A 270 -1.70 -10.81 5.82
CA GLU A 270 -1.63 -9.59 5.00
C GLU A 270 -1.19 -9.86 3.55
N TYR A 271 -0.48 -10.97 3.34
CA TYR A 271 -0.01 -11.39 2.01
C TYR A 271 -0.87 -12.50 1.40
N GLU A 272 -1.90 -12.99 2.09
CA GLU A 272 -2.80 -13.99 1.53
C GLU A 272 -3.58 -13.41 0.33
N GLY A 273 -3.64 -14.21 -0.74
CA GLY A 273 -4.29 -13.84 -1.99
C GLY A 273 -3.48 -12.92 -2.92
N ILE A 274 -2.27 -12.46 -2.55
CA ILE A 274 -1.39 -11.70 -3.49
C ILE A 274 -0.50 -12.68 -4.23
N TYR A 275 -0.63 -12.76 -5.55
CA TYR A 275 0.19 -13.69 -6.33
C TYR A 275 0.91 -13.00 -7.48
N ARG A 276 0.21 -12.19 -8.27
CA ARG A 276 0.74 -11.64 -9.53
C ARG A 276 1.35 -10.25 -9.42
N ALA A 277 1.08 -9.53 -8.33
CA ALA A 277 1.70 -8.23 -8.08
C ALA A 277 3.22 -8.36 -7.94
N TYR A 278 3.95 -7.33 -8.34
CA TYR A 278 5.37 -7.23 -8.04
C TYR A 278 5.56 -7.03 -6.54
N ILE A 279 6.51 -7.75 -5.96
CA ILE A 279 6.81 -7.68 -4.53
C ILE A 279 7.80 -6.53 -4.27
N THR A 280 7.52 -5.72 -3.24
CA THR A 280 8.43 -4.66 -2.78
C THR A 280 9.63 -5.26 -2.06
N LYS A 281 10.72 -4.50 -1.90
CA LYS A 281 11.86 -4.92 -1.08
C LYS A 281 11.42 -5.13 0.38
N LYS A 282 10.61 -4.21 0.93
CA LYS A 282 10.03 -4.29 2.28
C LYS A 282 9.33 -5.63 2.50
N ASP A 283 8.37 -5.95 1.64
CA ASP A 283 7.56 -7.15 1.77
C ASP A 283 8.40 -8.42 1.62
N PHE A 284 9.36 -8.41 0.69
CA PHE A 284 10.26 -9.55 0.53
C PHE A 284 11.12 -9.79 1.76
N TYR A 285 11.69 -8.74 2.37
CA TYR A 285 12.49 -8.87 3.58
C TYR A 285 11.64 -9.32 4.78
N ASN A 286 10.45 -8.75 4.95
CA ASN A 286 9.51 -9.14 5.99
C ASN A 286 9.13 -10.62 5.87
N LEU A 287 8.72 -11.07 4.68
CA LEU A 287 8.41 -12.47 4.41
C LEU A 287 9.60 -13.39 4.67
N THR A 288 10.80 -13.00 4.21
CA THR A 288 12.01 -13.79 4.41
C THR A 288 12.32 -13.96 5.89
N PHE A 289 12.29 -12.88 6.66
CA PHE A 289 12.57 -12.92 8.10
C PHE A 289 11.51 -13.72 8.86
N SER A 290 10.22 -13.56 8.54
CA SER A 290 9.15 -14.36 9.14
C SER A 290 9.37 -15.87 8.90
N ILE A 291 9.80 -16.25 7.69
CA ILE A 291 10.09 -17.64 7.33
C ILE A 291 11.33 -18.17 8.07
N ILE A 292 12.39 -17.37 8.17
CA ILE A 292 13.61 -17.75 8.90
C ILE A 292 13.30 -17.90 10.39
N GLU A 293 12.63 -16.92 11.00
CA GLU A 293 12.22 -16.95 12.40
C GLU A 293 11.39 -18.20 12.71
N LYS A 294 10.44 -18.54 11.83
CA LYS A 294 9.64 -19.76 11.97
C LYS A 294 10.47 -21.03 11.84
N LYS A 295 11.54 -21.02 11.04
CA LYS A 295 12.42 -22.18 10.83
C LYS A 295 13.40 -22.42 11.98
N ILE A 296 14.08 -21.37 12.45
CA ILE A 296 15.17 -21.49 13.44
C ILE A 296 14.74 -21.13 14.87
N GLY A 297 13.54 -20.55 15.03
CA GLY A 297 12.99 -20.10 16.29
C GLY A 297 13.39 -18.66 16.66
N LYS A 298 12.50 -17.97 17.39
CA LYS A 298 12.63 -16.56 17.78
C LYS A 298 13.95 -16.21 18.47
N GLU A 299 14.40 -17.01 19.42
CA GLU A 299 15.65 -16.77 20.16
C GLU A 299 16.89 -16.85 19.22
N SER A 300 16.97 -17.89 18.39
CA SER A 300 18.06 -18.05 17.43
C SER A 300 18.05 -16.93 16.39
N PHE A 301 16.86 -16.53 15.94
CA PHE A 301 16.67 -15.41 15.02
C PHE A 301 17.17 -14.09 15.62
N SER A 302 16.71 -13.70 16.81
CA SER A 302 17.15 -12.47 17.48
C SER A 302 18.67 -12.44 17.70
N ASN A 303 19.26 -13.56 18.12
CA ASN A 303 20.71 -13.67 18.31
C ASN A 303 21.49 -13.53 16.98
N THR A 304 20.95 -14.08 15.89
CA THR A 304 21.61 -14.07 14.57
C THR A 304 21.58 -12.70 13.90
N PHE A 305 20.43 -12.03 13.96
CA PHE A 305 20.19 -10.79 13.23
C PHE A 305 20.31 -9.54 14.10
N GLY A 306 20.45 -9.68 15.42
CA GLY A 306 20.57 -8.54 16.35
C GLY A 306 19.29 -7.72 16.46
N ILE A 307 18.14 -8.29 16.11
CA ILE A 307 16.84 -7.62 16.13
C ILE A 307 16.28 -7.76 17.56
N VAL A 308 16.36 -6.66 18.32
CA VAL A 308 15.67 -6.49 19.60
C VAL A 308 14.23 -6.14 19.26
N GLU A 309 13.28 -6.96 19.74
CA GLU A 309 11.82 -6.83 19.68
C GLU A 309 11.25 -5.85 18.62
N LYS A 310 10.66 -6.40 17.55
CA LYS A 310 9.77 -5.65 16.65
C LYS A 310 8.71 -4.93 17.49
N GLU A 311 8.59 -3.62 17.38
CA GLU A 311 7.50 -2.89 18.03
C GLU A 311 6.18 -3.31 17.38
N GLU A 312 5.36 -4.01 18.16
CA GLU A 312 4.01 -4.40 17.77
C GLU A 312 3.08 -3.18 17.90
N TYR A 313 2.67 -2.60 16.77
CA TYR A 313 1.67 -1.53 16.79
C TYR A 313 0.27 -2.13 16.71
N THR A 314 -0.64 -1.66 17.57
CA THR A 314 -2.04 -2.06 17.48
C THR A 314 -2.77 -1.17 16.46
N SER A 315 -3.19 -1.75 15.35
CA SER A 315 -4.04 -1.13 14.31
C SER A 315 -5.48 -1.63 14.44
N LEU A 316 -6.45 -0.91 13.87
CA LEU A 316 -7.85 -1.36 13.80
C LEU A 316 -8.17 -1.82 12.38
N ASP A 317 -8.91 -2.91 12.26
CA ASP A 317 -9.54 -3.36 11.03
C ASP A 317 -10.64 -2.34 10.67
N PRO A 318 -10.50 -1.58 9.57
CA PRO A 318 -11.45 -0.56 9.17
C PRO A 318 -12.73 -1.14 8.55
N LEU A 319 -12.77 -2.45 8.27
CA LEU A 319 -13.97 -3.16 7.82
C LEU A 319 -14.75 -3.75 9.00
N LYS A 320 -14.04 -4.36 9.96
CA LYS A 320 -14.67 -5.12 11.07
C LYS A 320 -14.65 -4.40 12.42
N GLY A 321 -13.82 -3.37 12.58
CA GLY A 321 -13.64 -2.64 13.84
C GLY A 321 -12.84 -3.39 14.90
N GLU A 322 -12.10 -4.43 14.53
CA GLU A 322 -11.30 -5.28 15.42
C GLU A 322 -9.84 -4.81 15.52
N ALA A 323 -9.17 -4.98 16.66
CA ALA A 323 -7.78 -4.57 16.81
C ALA A 323 -6.81 -5.70 16.39
N TYR A 324 -5.80 -5.39 15.57
CA TYR A 324 -4.75 -6.33 15.14
C TYR A 324 -3.35 -5.70 15.28
N VAL A 325 -2.31 -6.52 15.18
CA VAL A 325 -0.91 -6.10 15.37
C VAL A 325 -0.21 -5.94 14.01
N ASN A 326 0.42 -4.79 13.78
CA ASN A 326 1.23 -4.49 12.60
C ASN A 326 2.71 -4.35 12.98
N ILE A 327 3.61 -4.77 12.09
CA ILE A 327 5.07 -4.76 12.26
C ILE A 327 5.66 -3.87 11.15
N ASP A 328 6.21 -2.72 11.52
CA ASP A 328 6.94 -1.87 10.58
C ASP A 328 8.46 -1.98 10.78
N VAL A 329 9.17 -2.04 9.66
CA VAL A 329 10.62 -1.78 9.55
C VAL A 329 10.75 -0.65 8.52
N TYR A 330 11.56 0.37 8.84
CA TYR A 330 11.67 1.62 8.07
C TYR A 330 13.05 1.74 7.40
N ASP A 331 13.08 1.82 6.07
CA ASP A 331 14.07 2.57 5.27
C ASP A 331 13.40 3.08 3.96
N SER A 332 13.84 4.22 3.44
CA SER A 332 13.16 5.03 2.40
C SER A 332 13.25 4.47 0.96
N ASP A 333 14.05 3.42 0.75
CA ASP A 333 14.23 2.74 -0.56
C ASP A 333 13.53 1.36 -0.60
N GLU A 334 12.73 1.04 0.43
CA GLU A 334 12.11 -0.29 0.61
C GLU A 334 10.79 -0.48 -0.18
N ASP A 335 10.16 0.60 -0.64
CA ASP A 335 8.90 0.55 -1.40
C ASP A 335 9.12 0.20 -2.89
N ASN A 336 10.38 0.24 -3.36
CA ASN A 336 10.73 -0.20 -4.71
C ASN A 336 10.56 -1.73 -4.87
N TYR A 337 10.18 -2.16 -6.08
CA TYR A 337 10.09 -3.59 -6.39
C TYR A 337 11.46 -4.27 -6.35
N ILE A 338 11.52 -5.47 -5.76
CA ILE A 338 12.77 -6.20 -5.63
C ILE A 338 13.12 -6.96 -6.91
N THR A 339 14.37 -6.83 -7.33
CA THR A 339 14.94 -7.56 -8.47
C THR A 339 15.52 -8.90 -8.07
N ARG A 340 15.68 -9.80 -9.06
CA ARG A 340 16.30 -11.13 -8.85
C ARG A 340 17.75 -11.05 -8.34
N LEU A 341 18.51 -10.04 -8.75
CA LEU A 341 19.87 -9.80 -8.26
C LEU A 341 19.87 -9.39 -6.79
N GLU A 342 18.96 -8.51 -6.38
CA GLU A 342 18.83 -8.10 -4.98
C GLU A 342 18.42 -9.27 -4.09
N ILE A 343 17.49 -10.12 -4.54
CA ILE A 343 17.15 -11.37 -3.85
C ILE A 343 18.40 -12.26 -3.69
N ALA A 344 19.21 -12.42 -4.75
CA ALA A 344 20.40 -13.25 -4.69
C ALA A 344 21.42 -12.74 -3.65
N LYS A 345 21.65 -11.42 -3.63
CA LYS A 345 22.51 -10.75 -2.64
C LYS A 345 21.97 -10.96 -1.23
N PHE A 346 20.66 -10.81 -1.05
CA PHE A 346 20.02 -10.97 0.25
C PHE A 346 20.08 -12.42 0.77
N PHE A 347 19.84 -13.41 -0.09
CA PHE A 347 20.00 -14.82 0.27
C PHE A 347 21.45 -15.18 0.60
N GLY A 348 22.43 -14.58 -0.09
CA GLY A 348 23.84 -14.68 0.29
C GLY A 348 24.10 -14.11 1.68
N TYR A 349 23.59 -12.91 1.97
CA TYR A 349 23.68 -12.29 3.30
C TYR A 349 23.08 -13.18 4.41
N VAL A 350 21.83 -13.63 4.22
CA VAL A 350 21.12 -14.53 5.16
C VAL A 350 21.92 -15.81 5.38
N SER A 351 22.42 -16.42 4.32
CA SER A 351 23.21 -17.65 4.41
C SER A 351 24.49 -17.45 5.23
N ASN A 352 25.22 -16.36 4.97
CA ASN A 352 26.42 -16.02 5.71
C ASN A 352 26.13 -15.77 7.20
N LYS A 353 25.02 -15.07 7.51
CA LYS A 353 24.55 -14.87 8.89
C LYS A 353 24.23 -16.17 9.60
N LEU A 354 23.76 -17.18 8.87
CA LEU A 354 23.49 -18.53 9.37
C LEU A 354 24.71 -19.46 9.27
N ASN A 355 25.93 -18.89 9.19
CA ASN A 355 27.20 -19.60 9.15
C ASN A 355 27.35 -20.60 7.98
N LYS A 356 26.65 -20.36 6.86
CA LYS A 356 26.88 -21.11 5.62
C LYS A 356 27.96 -20.42 4.79
N ASP A 357 28.86 -21.22 4.23
CA ASP A 357 29.96 -20.72 3.39
C ASP A 357 29.42 -20.28 2.02
N ILE A 358 29.34 -18.97 1.80
CA ILE A 358 28.88 -18.39 0.55
C ILE A 358 29.92 -18.47 -0.59
N SER A 359 31.14 -18.92 -0.28
CA SER A 359 32.18 -19.17 -1.28
C SER A 359 32.10 -20.59 -1.87
N ASP A 360 31.33 -21.49 -1.25
CA ASP A 360 31.05 -22.83 -1.77
C ASP A 360 29.95 -22.78 -2.84
N TYR A 361 30.35 -22.47 -4.08
CA TYR A 361 29.46 -22.44 -5.23
C TYR A 361 30.09 -23.07 -6.47
N LYS A 362 29.22 -23.50 -7.37
CA LYS A 362 29.60 -23.87 -8.75
C LYS A 362 29.24 -22.72 -9.68
N ILE A 363 30.13 -22.41 -10.61
CA ILE A 363 29.83 -21.44 -11.67
C ILE A 363 28.70 -22.03 -12.52
N VAL A 364 27.62 -21.28 -12.64
CA VAL A 364 26.48 -21.57 -13.53
C VAL A 364 26.50 -20.54 -14.63
N GLU A 365 26.66 -20.99 -15.87
CA GLU A 365 26.76 -20.11 -17.04
C GLU A 365 25.38 -19.54 -17.38
N PHE A 366 25.29 -18.22 -17.43
CA PHE A 366 24.12 -17.48 -17.90
C PHE A 366 24.55 -16.44 -18.93
N ASP A 367 23.81 -16.34 -20.03
CA ASP A 367 24.14 -15.46 -21.15
C ASP A 367 23.93 -13.97 -20.79
N ASP A 368 23.03 -13.70 -19.84
CA ASP A 368 22.49 -12.36 -19.54
C ASP A 368 23.03 -11.72 -18.26
N ILE A 369 24.10 -12.27 -17.68
CA ILE A 369 24.77 -11.70 -16.50
C ILE A 369 26.04 -10.92 -16.84
N SER A 370 26.34 -10.73 -18.14
CA SER A 370 27.55 -10.03 -18.59
C SER A 370 27.65 -8.58 -18.10
N SER A 371 26.51 -7.90 -17.90
CA SER A 371 26.43 -6.54 -17.36
C SER A 371 26.42 -6.47 -15.83
N VAL A 372 26.41 -7.60 -15.13
CA VAL A 372 26.51 -7.67 -13.66
C VAL A 372 27.97 -7.59 -13.26
N SER A 373 28.29 -6.88 -12.17
CA SER A 373 29.66 -6.80 -11.67
C SER A 373 30.20 -8.17 -11.22
N GLU A 374 31.50 -8.43 -11.37
CA GLU A 374 32.10 -9.71 -10.94
C GLU A 374 31.88 -10.01 -9.45
N SER A 375 31.91 -8.97 -8.61
CA SER A 375 31.61 -9.08 -7.18
C SER A 375 30.17 -9.48 -6.90
N GLU A 376 29.24 -9.21 -7.81
CA GLU A 376 27.82 -9.55 -7.63
C GLU A 376 27.46 -10.90 -8.28
N LYS A 377 28.20 -11.30 -9.32
CA LYS A 377 28.04 -12.63 -9.95
C LYS A 377 28.23 -13.78 -8.98
N LEU A 378 29.09 -13.62 -7.96
CA LEU A 378 29.27 -14.66 -6.94
C LEU A 378 27.95 -15.01 -6.23
N PHE A 379 27.08 -14.03 -5.97
CA PHE A 379 25.79 -14.28 -5.34
C PHE A 379 24.86 -15.04 -6.27
N ILE A 380 24.87 -14.70 -7.57
CA ILE A 380 24.13 -15.43 -8.61
C ILE A 380 24.57 -16.89 -8.65
N TYR A 381 25.89 -17.14 -8.68
CA TYR A 381 26.42 -18.50 -8.69
C TYR A 381 26.04 -19.26 -7.42
N TYR A 382 26.21 -18.64 -6.25
CA TYR A 382 25.86 -19.24 -4.97
C TYR A 382 24.39 -19.67 -4.90
N VAL A 383 23.45 -18.76 -5.20
CA VAL A 383 22.02 -19.10 -5.12
C VAL A 383 21.59 -20.10 -6.20
N SER A 384 22.23 -20.07 -7.37
CA SER A 384 21.92 -20.98 -8.47
C SER A 384 22.46 -22.39 -8.22
N SER A 385 23.72 -22.52 -7.77
CA SER A 385 24.32 -23.83 -7.50
C SER A 385 23.70 -24.55 -6.31
N ASN A 386 23.14 -23.79 -5.36
CA ASN A 386 22.42 -24.32 -4.20
C ASN A 386 20.90 -24.48 -4.45
N GLY A 387 20.42 -24.19 -5.66
CA GLY A 387 19.01 -24.37 -6.03
C GLY A 387 18.03 -23.42 -5.33
N LEU A 388 18.52 -22.33 -4.72
CA LEU A 388 17.70 -21.29 -4.09
C LEU A 388 16.99 -20.44 -5.15
N LEU A 389 17.71 -20.05 -6.20
CA LEU A 389 17.19 -19.31 -7.35
C LEU A 389 17.58 -20.02 -8.65
N ASN A 390 16.61 -20.30 -9.51
CA ASN A 390 16.89 -20.91 -10.82
C ASN A 390 16.70 -19.89 -11.94
N GLY A 391 17.53 -19.96 -12.98
CA GLY A 391 17.29 -19.30 -14.27
C GLY A 391 16.27 -20.04 -15.13
N ASN A 392 15.88 -19.45 -16.27
CA ASN A 392 14.99 -20.07 -17.26
C ASN A 392 15.81 -20.65 -18.43
N GLY A 393 16.59 -21.69 -18.15
CA GLY A 393 17.56 -22.21 -19.11
C GLY A 393 18.85 -21.40 -19.05
N THR A 394 19.20 -20.69 -20.11
CA THR A 394 20.47 -19.94 -20.22
C THR A 394 20.40 -18.50 -19.68
N SER A 395 19.27 -18.07 -19.11
CA SER A 395 19.06 -16.70 -18.64
C SER A 395 18.71 -16.67 -17.14
N PHE A 396 19.39 -15.80 -16.39
CA PHE A 396 19.15 -15.55 -14.97
C PHE A 396 18.18 -14.39 -14.75
N LYS A 397 18.16 -13.40 -15.63
CA LYS A 397 17.36 -12.15 -15.59
C LYS A 397 17.62 -11.29 -14.35
N PRO A 398 18.87 -10.83 -14.13
CA PRO A 398 19.26 -10.18 -12.87
C PRO A 398 18.42 -8.94 -12.50
N PHE A 399 18.02 -8.13 -13.49
CA PHE A 399 17.28 -6.88 -13.26
C PHE A 399 15.76 -7.01 -13.42
N LYS A 400 15.23 -8.23 -13.55
CA LYS A 400 13.79 -8.44 -13.62
C LYS A 400 13.21 -8.38 -12.20
N ASN A 401 12.14 -7.61 -12.03
CA ASN A 401 11.33 -7.59 -10.81
C ASN A 401 10.63 -8.94 -10.60
N CYS A 402 10.45 -9.32 -9.34
CA CYS A 402 9.77 -10.54 -8.95
C CYS A 402 8.32 -10.28 -8.53
N THR A 403 7.44 -11.20 -8.87
CA THR A 403 6.07 -11.27 -8.34
C THR A 403 6.03 -11.97 -6.99
N TYR A 404 4.95 -11.77 -6.22
CA TYR A 404 4.71 -12.49 -4.96
C TYR A 404 4.80 -14.01 -5.12
N GLN A 405 4.15 -14.59 -6.14
CA GLN A 405 4.22 -16.03 -6.38
C GLN A 405 5.63 -16.51 -6.73
N GLU A 406 6.39 -15.76 -7.54
CA GLU A 406 7.80 -16.08 -7.81
C GLU A 406 8.62 -16.07 -6.51
N SER A 407 8.40 -15.07 -5.65
CA SER A 407 9.04 -14.95 -4.35
C SER A 407 8.68 -16.09 -3.41
N TYR A 408 7.42 -16.52 -3.33
CA TYR A 408 7.00 -17.67 -2.53
C TYR A 408 7.76 -18.95 -2.89
N LEU A 409 7.98 -19.22 -4.18
CA LEU A 409 8.81 -20.37 -4.58
C LEU A 409 10.25 -20.24 -4.10
N MET A 410 10.85 -19.07 -4.21
CA MET A 410 12.22 -18.80 -3.77
C MET A 410 12.34 -18.95 -2.24
N LEU A 411 11.36 -18.44 -1.51
CA LEU A 411 11.30 -18.50 -0.07
C LEU A 411 11.04 -19.92 0.45
N MET A 412 10.22 -20.72 -0.23
CA MET A 412 10.05 -22.14 0.12
C MET A 412 11.34 -22.93 -0.10
N ARG A 413 12.12 -22.61 -1.14
CA ARG A 413 13.45 -23.21 -1.35
C ARG A 413 14.43 -22.82 -0.26
N LEU A 414 14.43 -21.55 0.14
CA LEU A 414 15.19 -21.09 1.30
C LEU A 414 14.78 -21.86 2.55
N TYR A 415 13.48 -21.93 2.85
CA TYR A 415 12.95 -22.66 4.02
C TYR A 415 13.40 -24.13 4.06
N ASN A 416 13.46 -24.80 2.91
CA ASN A 416 13.94 -26.19 2.81
C ASN A 416 15.48 -26.32 2.88
N PHE A 417 16.20 -25.28 2.47
CA PHE A 417 17.67 -25.24 2.49
C PHE A 417 18.23 -24.93 3.88
N LEU A 418 17.51 -24.14 4.67
CA LEU A 418 17.74 -23.96 6.10
C LEU A 418 17.43 -25.25 6.85
#